data_AF-A0A1F5LMF2-F1
#
_entry.id   AF-A0A1F5LMF2-F1
#
_cell.length_a   1.000
_cell.length_b   1.000
_cell.length_c   1.000
_cell.angle_alpha   90.00
_cell.angle_beta   90.00
_cell.angle_gamma   90.00
#
_symmetry.space_group_name_H-M   'P 1'
#
loop_
_entity.id
_entity.type
_entity.pdbx_description
1 polymer ?
#
loop_
_entity_poly.entity_id
_entity_poly.type
_entity_poly.pdbx_seq_one_letter_code
_entity_poly.pdbx_strand_id
1 'polypeptide(L)'
;MRVSETFFFLAALCASTSLATPVAEHGHSKLERRGAEVHHDSLNALAQNLDNSATAKTIKTFQPSLYIDSGCQPYPAIDDKGNWSGGLNPSGSPSGGCRDLTKAQVYERGGWHNGAYGIMYTWYMPKDQGGGSLGITGHRHDWECVVVWVNNPAVANPTVLGISTSAHGKFPEKESGALKDVMPGTKHPKIKYYQDTAVVGTHSVHTTGNEGRYQPIIGWDFMNNAMRSTLNNVKWGEANCPINDANFNDNLGKAAL
;
A
#
# COMPACT_ATOMS: atom_id res chain seq x y z
N MET A 1 81.56 -51.58 40.65
CA MET A 1 81.07 -50.99 41.92
C MET A 1 79.60 -50.68 41.71
N ARG A 2 78.71 -51.29 42.52
CA ARG A 2 77.26 -50.99 42.62
C ARG A 2 77.11 -49.47 42.90
N VAL A 3 76.01 -48.77 42.56
CA VAL A 3 74.69 -48.88 43.20
C VAL A 3 73.59 -48.16 42.38
N SER A 4 72.38 -48.71 42.53
CA SER A 4 71.06 -48.06 42.61
C SER A 4 70.39 -47.51 41.36
N GLU A 5 69.44 -48.31 40.86
CA GLU A 5 68.33 -47.90 40.03
C GLU A 5 67.34 -47.04 40.83
N THR A 6 66.79 -46.00 40.18
CA THR A 6 65.59 -45.30 40.64
C THR A 6 64.67 -45.16 39.43
N PHE A 7 63.59 -45.94 39.42
CA PHE A 7 62.50 -45.84 38.45
C PHE A 7 61.67 -44.58 38.73
N PHE A 8 61.63 -43.64 37.77
CA PHE A 8 60.62 -42.58 37.75
C PHE A 8 59.58 -42.91 36.67
N PHE A 9 58.36 -43.25 37.11
CA PHE A 9 57.17 -43.27 36.27
C PHE A 9 56.72 -41.83 36.00
N LEU A 10 56.78 -41.39 34.75
CA LEU A 10 56.15 -40.14 34.31
C LEU A 10 54.76 -40.46 33.75
N ALA A 11 53.71 -40.13 34.51
CA ALA A 11 52.34 -40.22 34.05
C ALA A 11 52.05 -39.08 33.06
N ALA A 12 51.65 -39.40 31.83
CA ALA A 12 51.20 -38.43 30.84
C ALA A 12 49.78 -37.96 31.20
N LEU A 13 49.64 -36.70 31.60
CA LEU A 13 48.34 -36.05 31.79
C LEU A 13 47.82 -35.58 30.41
N CYS A 14 46.88 -36.31 29.83
CA CYS A 14 46.11 -35.83 28.67
C CYS A 14 45.14 -34.74 29.15
N ALA A 15 45.47 -33.46 28.91
CA ALA A 15 44.52 -32.36 29.08
C ALA A 15 43.55 -32.36 27.89
N SER A 16 42.35 -32.91 28.09
CA SER A 16 41.23 -32.75 27.14
C SER A 16 40.67 -31.33 27.27
N THR A 17 41.00 -30.45 26.32
CA THR A 17 40.34 -29.15 26.18
C THR A 17 38.96 -29.37 25.56
N SER A 18 37.90 -29.35 26.40
CA SER A 18 36.53 -29.27 25.90
C SER A 18 36.31 -27.90 25.27
N LEU A 19 36.27 -27.81 23.95
CA LEU A 19 35.75 -26.64 23.25
C LEU A 19 34.24 -26.58 23.53
N ALA A 20 33.84 -25.77 24.51
CA ALA A 20 32.46 -25.39 24.67
C ALA A 20 32.08 -24.49 23.48
N THR A 21 31.39 -25.07 22.51
CA THR A 21 30.72 -24.29 21.46
C THR A 21 29.70 -23.37 22.14
N PRO A 22 29.69 -22.05 21.87
CA PRO A 22 28.64 -21.21 22.40
C PRO A 22 27.31 -21.70 21.84
N VAL A 23 26.44 -22.18 22.72
CA VAL A 23 25.04 -22.40 22.41
C VAL A 23 24.49 -21.03 22.03
N ALA A 24 24.06 -20.89 20.78
CA ALA A 24 23.34 -19.71 20.36
C ALA A 24 22.14 -19.55 21.31
N GLU A 25 22.17 -18.52 22.15
CA GLU A 25 20.98 -18.06 22.84
C GLU A 25 19.94 -17.81 21.75
N HIS A 26 18.93 -18.68 21.70
CA HIS A 26 17.67 -18.37 21.05
C HIS A 26 17.12 -17.15 21.80
N GLY A 27 17.45 -15.97 21.29
CA GLY A 27 16.85 -14.73 21.73
C GLY A 27 15.35 -14.96 21.74
N HIS A 28 14.76 -14.87 22.92
CA HIS A 28 13.31 -14.85 23.08
C HIS A 28 12.79 -13.84 22.07
N SER A 29 12.06 -14.31 21.05
CA SER A 29 11.38 -13.41 20.13
C SER A 29 10.48 -12.56 21.03
N LYS A 30 10.83 -11.28 21.23
CA LYS A 30 9.83 -10.29 21.57
C LYS A 30 8.74 -10.53 20.54
N LEU A 31 7.58 -11.04 20.98
CA LEU A 31 6.38 -11.01 20.18
C LEU A 31 6.26 -9.56 19.77
N GLU A 32 6.68 -9.22 18.54
CA GLU A 32 6.42 -7.90 17.99
C GLU A 32 4.93 -7.72 18.17
N ARG A 33 4.54 -6.68 18.91
CA ARG A 33 3.14 -6.39 19.14
C ARG A 33 2.54 -6.23 17.76
N ARG A 34 1.74 -7.21 17.32
CA ARG A 34 0.89 -7.08 16.14
C ARG A 34 0.14 -5.75 16.32
N GLY A 35 0.07 -4.95 15.26
CA GLY A 35 -0.63 -3.67 15.34
C GLY A 35 -2.05 -3.84 15.87
N ALA A 36 -2.68 -2.73 16.24
CA ALA A 36 -4.05 -2.73 16.71
C ALA A 36 -4.96 -1.98 15.74
N GLU A 37 -6.24 -2.34 15.72
CA GLU A 37 -7.27 -1.47 15.18
C GLU A 37 -7.35 -0.22 16.04
N VAL A 38 -7.35 0.95 15.40
CA VAL A 38 -7.47 2.24 16.06
C VAL A 38 -8.53 3.10 15.37
N HIS A 39 -8.98 4.16 16.05
CA HIS A 39 -9.96 5.08 15.46
C HIS A 39 -9.42 5.72 14.17
N HIS A 40 -10.27 5.93 13.17
CA HIS A 40 -9.83 6.30 11.82
C HIS A 40 -9.08 7.63 11.75
N ASP A 41 -9.39 8.56 12.66
CA ASP A 41 -8.76 9.88 12.76
C ASP A 41 -7.53 9.92 13.70
N SER A 42 -7.21 8.83 14.37
CA SER A 42 -6.07 8.74 15.28
C SER A 42 -4.74 8.52 14.53
N LEU A 43 -4.81 7.98 13.31
CA LEU A 43 -3.67 7.84 12.43
C LEU A 43 -3.32 9.18 11.79
N ASN A 44 -2.03 9.48 11.69
CA ASN A 44 -1.52 10.66 11.00
C ASN A 44 -1.02 10.27 9.63
N ALA A 45 -1.15 11.18 8.65
CA ALA A 45 -0.54 10.99 7.35
C ALA A 45 0.99 10.83 7.51
N LEU A 46 1.52 9.80 6.88
CA LEU A 46 2.93 9.51 6.81
C LEU A 46 3.56 10.39 5.73
N ALA A 47 4.78 10.87 6.00
CA ALA A 47 5.59 11.52 4.99
C ALA A 47 5.91 10.53 3.85
N GLN A 48 6.07 11.05 2.63
CA GLN A 48 6.41 10.19 1.49
C GLN A 48 7.69 9.38 1.75
N ASN A 49 7.70 8.11 1.36
CA ASN A 49 8.82 7.19 1.62
C ASN A 49 9.60 6.78 0.36
N LEU A 50 9.28 7.36 -0.79
CA LEU A 50 9.93 7.04 -2.07
C LEU A 50 11.37 7.55 -2.12
N ASP A 51 12.28 6.68 -2.56
CA ASP A 51 13.69 6.98 -2.75
C ASP A 51 13.99 7.86 -3.99
N ASN A 52 15.25 7.88 -4.42
CA ASN A 52 15.75 8.64 -5.57
C ASN A 52 16.00 7.78 -6.82
N SER A 53 15.55 6.52 -6.83
CA SER A 53 15.66 5.62 -7.98
C SER A 53 14.91 6.15 -9.21
N ALA A 54 15.24 5.64 -10.40
CA ALA A 54 14.52 5.99 -11.63
C ALA A 54 13.02 5.64 -11.51
N THR A 55 12.71 4.44 -11.01
CA THR A 55 11.34 3.98 -10.77
C THR A 55 10.58 4.91 -9.80
N ALA A 56 11.18 5.30 -8.68
CA ALA A 56 10.55 6.23 -7.73
C ALA A 56 10.29 7.62 -8.34
N LYS A 57 11.18 8.10 -9.21
CA LYS A 57 10.96 9.34 -9.97
C LYS A 57 9.80 9.19 -10.96
N THR A 58 9.67 8.04 -11.61
CA THR A 58 8.52 7.74 -12.48
C THR A 58 7.21 7.70 -11.69
N ILE A 59 7.19 7.06 -10.53
CA ILE A 59 6.04 7.05 -9.62
C ILE A 59 5.65 8.50 -9.24
N LYS A 60 6.60 9.34 -8.83
CA LYS A 60 6.30 10.76 -8.54
C LYS A 60 5.79 11.52 -9.77
N THR A 61 6.36 11.26 -10.93
CA THR A 61 6.03 11.93 -12.19
C THR A 61 4.59 11.66 -12.63
N PHE A 62 4.13 10.42 -12.44
CA PHE A 62 2.80 9.98 -12.87
C PHE A 62 1.82 9.83 -11.71
N GLN A 63 2.10 10.44 -10.56
CA GLN A 63 1.16 10.47 -9.44
C GLN A 63 -0.14 11.15 -9.88
N PRO A 64 -1.30 10.50 -9.72
CA PRO A 64 -2.58 11.12 -10.02
C PRO A 64 -2.92 12.24 -9.02
N SER A 65 -3.60 13.28 -9.48
CA SER A 65 -4.35 14.16 -8.59
C SER A 65 -5.74 13.59 -8.35
N LEU A 66 -6.21 13.62 -7.11
CA LEU A 66 -7.52 13.08 -6.71
C LEU A 66 -8.48 14.23 -6.38
N TYR A 67 -9.53 14.36 -7.19
CA TYR A 67 -10.66 15.25 -6.96
C TYR A 67 -11.77 14.49 -6.24
N ILE A 68 -12.16 14.96 -5.06
CA ILE A 68 -13.27 14.36 -4.31
C ILE A 68 -14.56 15.05 -4.73
N ASP A 69 -15.34 14.39 -5.58
CA ASP A 69 -16.65 14.87 -6.03
C ASP A 69 -17.70 14.69 -4.93
N SER A 70 -17.65 13.53 -4.24
CA SER A 70 -18.52 13.20 -3.11
C SER A 70 -17.80 12.29 -2.10
N GLY A 71 -18.41 12.09 -0.93
CA GLY A 71 -17.93 11.14 0.07
C GLY A 71 -16.73 11.64 0.91
N CYS A 72 -15.89 10.70 1.33
CA CYS A 72 -14.77 10.95 2.22
C CYS A 72 -13.53 11.48 1.50
N GLN A 73 -12.70 12.22 2.23
CA GLN A 73 -11.30 12.44 1.84
C GLN A 73 -10.51 11.13 2.02
N PRO A 74 -9.36 10.96 1.34
CA PRO A 74 -8.46 9.83 1.62
C PRO A 74 -7.83 9.96 3.01
N TYR A 75 -7.66 8.84 3.71
CA TYR A 75 -7.10 8.76 5.07
C TYR A 75 -5.94 7.76 5.11
N PRO A 76 -5.10 7.78 6.16
CA PRO A 76 -4.12 6.73 6.39
C PRO A 76 -4.89 5.47 6.82
N ALA A 77 -4.66 4.36 6.11
CA ALA A 77 -5.13 3.04 6.52
C ALA A 77 -4.24 2.41 7.59
N ILE A 78 -2.97 2.81 7.67
CA ILE A 78 -1.93 2.16 8.47
C ILE A 78 -0.89 3.18 8.98
N ASP A 79 -0.30 2.95 10.16
CA ASP A 79 0.91 3.65 10.62
C ASP A 79 2.20 2.80 10.53
N ASP A 80 3.33 3.41 10.90
CA ASP A 80 4.66 2.78 10.91
C ASP A 80 4.80 1.64 11.95
N LYS A 81 3.87 1.52 12.90
CA LYS A 81 3.81 0.42 13.88
C LYS A 81 2.86 -0.69 13.45
N GLY A 82 2.24 -0.56 12.27
CA GLY A 82 1.27 -1.49 11.75
C GLY A 82 -0.11 -1.40 12.43
N ASN A 83 -0.42 -0.35 13.19
CA ASN A 83 -1.80 -0.11 13.64
C ASN A 83 -2.64 0.32 12.43
N TRP A 84 -3.88 -0.17 12.32
CA TRP A 84 -4.74 0.07 11.17
C TRP A 84 -6.01 0.85 11.53
N SER A 85 -6.53 1.55 10.55
CA SER A 85 -7.77 2.32 10.66
C SER A 85 -8.97 1.37 10.83
N GLY A 86 -9.71 1.53 11.93
CA GLY A 86 -11.01 0.88 12.15
C GLY A 86 -12.14 1.47 11.30
N GLY A 87 -11.85 2.46 10.45
CA GLY A 87 -12.83 3.08 9.56
C GLY A 87 -13.98 3.78 10.28
N LEU A 88 -15.05 4.06 9.54
CA LEU A 88 -16.25 4.73 10.01
C LEU A 88 -17.49 3.90 9.71
N ASN A 89 -18.48 3.99 10.59
CA ASN A 89 -19.79 3.40 10.31
C ASN A 89 -20.48 4.21 9.18
N PRO A 90 -21.08 3.57 8.14
CA PRO A 90 -21.82 4.25 7.09
C PRO A 90 -23.16 4.80 7.63
N SER A 91 -23.07 5.91 8.33
CA SER A 91 -24.19 6.63 8.94
C SER A 91 -24.01 8.15 8.82
N GLY A 92 -25.11 8.89 8.98
CA GLY A 92 -25.12 10.35 8.81
C GLY A 92 -24.95 10.73 7.34
N SER A 93 -24.28 11.84 7.06
CA SER A 93 -23.99 12.24 5.68
C SER A 93 -22.83 11.41 5.08
N PRO A 94 -22.77 11.25 3.73
CA PRO A 94 -21.68 10.56 3.04
C PRO A 94 -20.27 11.00 3.45
N SER A 95 -20.08 12.31 3.69
CA SER A 95 -18.78 12.87 4.11
C SER A 95 -18.66 13.07 5.63
N GLY A 96 -19.68 12.74 6.41
CA GLY A 96 -19.70 12.94 7.87
C GLY A 96 -18.57 12.18 8.56
N GLY A 97 -17.73 12.89 9.33
CA GLY A 97 -16.62 12.31 10.08
C GLY A 97 -15.31 12.08 9.30
N CYS A 98 -15.27 12.36 7.99
CA CYS A 98 -14.12 12.03 7.13
C CYS A 98 -13.72 13.17 6.17
N ARG A 99 -13.78 14.44 6.62
CA ARG A 99 -13.48 15.63 5.80
C ARG A 99 -12.11 16.26 6.02
N ASP A 100 -11.35 15.77 7.00
CA ASP A 100 -10.03 16.31 7.33
C ASP A 100 -9.03 16.11 6.18
N LEU A 101 -8.63 17.21 5.55
CA LEU A 101 -7.66 17.23 4.45
C LEU A 101 -6.23 16.95 4.92
N THR A 102 -5.93 17.11 6.22
CA THR A 102 -4.60 16.85 6.77
C THR A 102 -4.28 15.35 6.87
N LYS A 103 -5.30 14.51 6.72
CA LYS A 103 -5.20 13.04 6.76
C LYS A 103 -4.89 12.42 5.39
N ALA A 104 -4.83 13.22 4.34
CA ALA A 104 -4.71 12.74 2.97
C ALA A 104 -3.45 11.86 2.79
N GLN A 105 -3.64 10.64 2.28
CA GLN A 105 -2.59 9.66 1.99
C GLN A 105 -2.91 8.92 0.68
N VAL A 106 -1.88 8.61 -0.11
CA VAL A 106 -1.99 7.65 -1.22
C VAL A 106 -0.94 6.55 -1.02
N TYR A 107 -1.30 5.33 -1.39
CA TYR A 107 -0.39 4.19 -1.40
C TYR A 107 -0.08 3.80 -2.84
N GLU A 108 1.10 3.25 -3.07
CA GLU A 108 1.53 2.83 -4.40
C GLU A 108 2.18 1.46 -4.37
N ARG A 109 1.96 0.66 -5.43
CA ARG A 109 2.76 -0.52 -5.72
C ARG A 109 2.91 -0.68 -7.24
N GLY A 110 4.13 -0.95 -7.68
CA GLY A 110 4.48 -1.13 -9.08
C GLY A 110 4.85 -2.56 -9.42
N GLY A 111 4.58 -2.99 -10.66
CA GLY A 111 4.90 -4.33 -11.11
C GLY A 111 4.84 -4.51 -12.62
N TRP A 112 5.63 -5.44 -13.16
CA TRP A 112 5.57 -5.82 -14.56
C TRP A 112 4.41 -6.77 -14.84
N HIS A 113 3.67 -6.52 -15.92
CA HIS A 113 2.63 -7.41 -16.42
C HIS A 113 2.56 -7.30 -17.95
N ASN A 114 2.63 -8.43 -18.67
CA ASN A 114 2.56 -8.50 -20.14
C ASN A 114 3.46 -7.50 -20.90
N GLY A 115 4.67 -7.24 -20.39
CA GLY A 115 5.66 -6.37 -21.05
C GLY A 115 5.45 -4.86 -20.80
N ALA A 116 4.45 -4.47 -20.01
CA ALA A 116 4.29 -3.12 -19.49
C ALA A 116 4.49 -3.09 -17.97
N TYR A 117 4.83 -1.92 -17.43
CA TYR A 117 4.93 -1.71 -15.98
C TYR A 117 3.69 -0.96 -15.48
N GLY A 118 2.90 -1.61 -14.65
CA GLY A 118 1.73 -1.02 -14.01
C GLY A 118 2.10 -0.38 -12.69
N ILE A 119 1.78 0.90 -12.53
CA ILE A 119 1.94 1.65 -11.28
C ILE A 119 0.54 1.84 -10.69
N MET A 120 0.22 1.08 -9.64
CA MET A 120 -1.08 1.14 -9.00
C MET A 120 -1.05 2.15 -7.86
N TYR A 121 -1.82 3.22 -7.98
CA TYR A 121 -2.07 4.16 -6.89
C TYR A 121 -3.42 3.83 -6.27
N THR A 122 -3.47 3.81 -4.94
CA THR A 122 -4.70 3.49 -4.22
C THR A 122 -4.90 4.37 -3.01
N TRP A 123 -6.17 4.69 -2.77
CA TRP A 123 -6.62 5.52 -1.66
C TRP A 123 -7.53 4.70 -0.76
N TYR A 124 -7.38 4.92 0.54
CA TYR A 124 -8.27 4.39 1.55
C TYR A 124 -9.20 5.49 2.04
N MET A 125 -10.50 5.22 2.09
CA MET A 125 -11.48 6.09 2.72
C MET A 125 -12.06 5.36 3.95
N PRO A 126 -12.35 6.07 5.07
CA PRO A 126 -12.85 5.40 6.27
C PRO A 126 -14.20 4.68 6.09
N LYS A 127 -15.02 5.12 5.14
CA LYS A 127 -16.29 4.50 4.75
C LYS A 127 -16.59 4.80 3.28
N ASP A 128 -17.32 3.90 2.64
CA ASP A 128 -18.07 4.18 1.44
C ASP A 128 -19.54 4.34 1.84
N GLN A 129 -20.12 5.49 1.54
CA GLN A 129 -21.53 5.70 1.85
C GLN A 129 -22.21 6.51 0.75
N GLY A 130 -23.15 5.87 0.07
CA GLY A 130 -24.10 6.53 -0.81
C GLY A 130 -25.14 7.33 -0.04
N GLY A 131 -25.64 8.38 -0.68
CA GLY A 131 -26.85 9.08 -0.24
C GLY A 131 -27.86 9.19 -1.37
N GLY A 132 -29.15 9.05 -1.05
CA GLY A 132 -30.24 9.24 -2.02
C GLY A 132 -31.63 9.18 -1.37
N SER A 133 -32.67 9.41 -2.17
CA SER A 133 -34.07 9.39 -1.74
C SER A 133 -34.57 8.03 -1.23
N LEU A 134 -33.80 6.96 -1.44
CA LEU A 134 -34.13 5.57 -1.08
C LEU A 134 -33.44 5.07 0.19
N GLY A 135 -32.63 5.91 0.86
CA GLY A 135 -31.94 5.56 2.11
C GLY A 135 -30.42 5.62 2.03
N ILE A 136 -29.77 5.14 3.10
CA ILE A 136 -28.31 5.03 3.21
C ILE A 136 -27.89 3.63 2.72
N THR A 137 -26.98 3.58 1.75
CA THR A 137 -26.26 2.37 1.33
C THR A 137 -24.76 2.56 1.54
N GLY A 138 -24.02 1.46 1.63
CA GLY A 138 -22.57 1.48 1.73
C GLY A 138 -22.02 0.67 2.90
N HIS A 139 -20.72 0.79 3.13
CA HIS A 139 -19.96 -0.04 4.04
C HIS A 139 -18.86 0.74 4.76
N ARG A 140 -18.41 0.18 5.88
CA ARG A 140 -17.19 0.62 6.54
C ARG A 140 -15.98 0.26 5.67
N HIS A 141 -14.99 1.14 5.66
CA HIS A 141 -13.81 1.09 4.79
C HIS A 141 -14.15 1.27 3.31
N ASP A 142 -13.20 1.80 2.58
CA ASP A 142 -13.20 1.77 1.13
C ASP A 142 -11.77 1.81 0.60
N TRP A 143 -11.55 1.16 -0.53
CA TRP A 143 -10.28 1.11 -1.23
C TRP A 143 -10.52 1.24 -2.72
N GLU A 144 -10.09 2.37 -3.28
CA GLU A 144 -10.16 2.61 -4.72
C GLU A 144 -8.76 2.79 -5.31
N CYS A 145 -8.58 2.44 -6.58
CA CYS A 145 -7.28 2.47 -7.23
C CYS A 145 -7.33 2.80 -8.72
N VAL A 146 -6.18 3.27 -9.21
CA VAL A 146 -5.92 3.48 -10.63
C VAL A 146 -4.58 2.86 -10.96
N VAL A 147 -4.48 2.23 -12.14
CA VAL A 147 -3.21 1.74 -12.67
C VAL A 147 -2.78 2.65 -13.81
N VAL A 148 -1.61 3.25 -13.69
CA VAL A 148 -0.93 3.94 -14.79
C VAL A 148 0.07 2.99 -15.41
N TRP A 149 -0.11 2.67 -16.68
CA TRP A 149 0.77 1.77 -17.42
C TRP A 149 1.85 2.55 -18.13
N VAL A 150 3.12 2.18 -17.93
CA VAL A 150 4.27 2.76 -18.61
C VAL A 150 5.08 1.69 -19.32
N ASN A 151 5.82 2.08 -20.36
CA ASN A 151 6.70 1.17 -21.09
C ASN A 151 7.82 0.61 -20.20
N ASN A 152 8.52 1.46 -19.46
CA ASN A 152 9.60 1.09 -18.55
C ASN A 152 9.81 2.21 -17.53
N PRO A 153 9.71 1.95 -16.21
CA PRO A 153 9.84 2.99 -15.20
C PRO A 153 11.30 3.38 -14.91
N ALA A 154 12.28 2.66 -15.45
CA ALA A 154 13.69 2.90 -15.18
C ALA A 154 14.39 3.75 -16.25
N VAL A 155 13.70 4.13 -17.33
CA VAL A 155 14.28 4.99 -18.39
C VAL A 155 14.12 6.48 -18.06
N ALA A 156 14.94 7.33 -18.68
CA ALA A 156 14.93 8.77 -18.41
C ALA A 156 13.57 9.45 -18.75
N ASN A 157 12.89 8.98 -19.80
CA ASN A 157 11.61 9.50 -20.27
C ASN A 157 10.63 8.35 -20.48
N PRO A 158 10.02 7.83 -19.40
CA PRO A 158 9.00 6.79 -19.51
C PRO A 158 7.81 7.32 -20.31
N THR A 159 7.25 6.45 -21.15
CA THR A 159 6.05 6.72 -21.95
C THR A 159 4.86 6.07 -21.27
N VAL A 160 3.80 6.85 -21.02
CA VAL A 160 2.52 6.31 -20.56
C VAL A 160 1.83 5.62 -21.73
N LEU A 161 1.40 4.38 -21.50
CA LEU A 161 0.71 3.55 -22.47
C LEU A 161 -0.81 3.66 -22.31
N GLY A 162 -1.27 3.84 -21.08
CA GLY A 162 -2.69 3.93 -20.75
C GLY A 162 -2.94 4.02 -19.24
N ILE A 163 -4.21 4.16 -18.90
CA ILE A 163 -4.72 4.28 -17.53
C ILE A 163 -5.93 3.36 -17.38
N SER A 164 -6.08 2.74 -16.21
CA SER A 164 -7.23 1.91 -15.88
C SER A 164 -7.74 2.23 -14.48
N THR A 165 -9.03 2.55 -14.34
CA THR A 165 -9.62 2.96 -13.06
C THR A 165 -10.48 1.85 -12.47
N SER A 166 -10.43 1.66 -11.15
CA SER A 166 -11.28 0.68 -10.49
C SER A 166 -12.72 1.16 -10.36
N ALA A 167 -13.64 0.20 -10.47
CA ALA A 167 -15.00 0.35 -10.00
C ALA A 167 -15.47 -1.02 -9.49
N HIS A 168 -15.83 -1.08 -8.21
CA HIS A 168 -16.47 -2.24 -7.57
C HIS A 168 -15.72 -3.57 -7.83
N GLY A 169 -14.40 -3.57 -7.62
CA GLY A 169 -13.53 -4.75 -7.76
C GLY A 169 -13.18 -5.15 -9.19
N LYS A 170 -13.56 -4.33 -10.18
CA LYS A 170 -13.22 -4.48 -11.61
C LYS A 170 -12.47 -3.24 -12.11
N PHE A 171 -12.05 -3.28 -13.37
CA PHE A 171 -11.47 -2.16 -14.11
C PHE A 171 -12.24 -1.95 -15.42
N PRO A 172 -13.47 -1.41 -15.37
CA PRO A 172 -14.32 -1.28 -16.55
C PRO A 172 -13.78 -0.24 -17.54
N GLU A 173 -13.14 0.82 -17.03
CA GLU A 173 -12.62 1.92 -17.85
C GLU A 173 -11.12 1.76 -18.06
N LYS A 174 -10.74 1.69 -19.33
CA LYS A 174 -9.35 1.57 -19.78
C LYS A 174 -9.12 2.53 -20.94
N GLU A 175 -8.25 3.49 -20.74
CA GLU A 175 -7.88 4.48 -21.74
C GLU A 175 -6.45 4.24 -22.19
N SER A 176 -6.21 4.23 -23.51
CA SER A 176 -4.87 4.03 -24.09
C SER A 176 -4.51 5.15 -25.07
N GLY A 177 -3.22 5.29 -25.37
CA GLY A 177 -2.74 6.26 -26.36
C GLY A 177 -2.29 7.60 -25.76
N ALA A 178 -2.60 8.72 -26.41
CA ALA A 178 -1.98 10.00 -26.08
C ALA A 178 -2.46 10.63 -24.76
N LEU A 179 -3.54 10.12 -24.15
CA LEU A 179 -4.10 10.51 -22.84
C LEU A 179 -4.20 12.03 -22.58
N LYS A 180 -4.33 12.83 -23.64
CA LYS A 180 -4.25 14.30 -23.57
C LYS A 180 -5.38 14.91 -22.76
N ASP A 181 -6.54 14.26 -22.73
CA ASP A 181 -7.72 14.73 -22.01
C ASP A 181 -7.66 14.37 -20.51
N VAL A 182 -6.92 13.31 -20.16
CA VAL A 182 -6.73 12.84 -18.77
C VAL A 182 -5.52 13.50 -18.09
N MET A 183 -4.52 13.92 -18.88
CA MET A 183 -3.31 14.62 -18.43
C MET A 183 -3.04 15.89 -19.26
N PRO A 184 -3.99 16.85 -19.33
CA PRO A 184 -3.88 18.01 -20.22
C PRO A 184 -2.72 18.91 -19.80
N GLY A 185 -1.64 18.91 -20.59
CA GLY A 185 -0.46 19.74 -20.36
C GLY A 185 0.36 19.36 -19.12
N THR A 186 0.07 18.21 -18.50
CA THR A 186 0.77 17.69 -17.32
C THR A 186 1.21 16.25 -17.55
N LYS A 187 1.91 15.66 -16.58
CA LYS A 187 2.15 14.21 -16.50
C LYS A 187 1.31 13.54 -15.41
N HIS A 188 0.38 14.27 -14.80
CA HIS A 188 -0.41 13.80 -13.66
C HIS A 188 -1.82 13.46 -14.12
N PRO A 189 -2.24 12.18 -14.07
CA PRO A 189 -3.63 11.81 -14.33
C PRO A 189 -4.57 12.54 -13.39
N LYS A 190 -5.67 13.07 -13.92
CA LYS A 190 -6.73 13.67 -13.11
C LYS A 190 -7.81 12.62 -12.86
N ILE A 191 -7.99 12.27 -11.59
CA ILE A 191 -8.93 11.23 -11.15
C ILE A 191 -9.96 11.85 -10.23
N LYS A 192 -11.23 11.51 -10.44
CA LYS A 192 -12.30 11.81 -9.49
C LYS A 192 -12.64 10.56 -8.68
N TYR A 193 -12.93 10.76 -7.40
CA TYR A 193 -13.67 9.81 -6.57
C TYR A 193 -15.10 10.33 -6.43
N TYR A 194 -16.07 9.53 -6.84
CA TYR A 194 -17.46 9.96 -7.00
C TYR A 194 -18.43 8.84 -6.64
N GLN A 195 -19.65 9.22 -6.28
CA GLN A 195 -20.73 8.26 -6.03
C GLN A 195 -21.24 7.70 -7.37
N ASP A 196 -21.10 6.40 -7.57
CA ASP A 196 -21.58 5.72 -8.77
C ASP A 196 -23.06 5.35 -8.62
N THR A 197 -23.91 6.19 -9.23
CA THR A 197 -25.36 6.00 -9.20
C THR A 197 -25.87 4.95 -10.18
N ALA A 198 -25.02 4.40 -11.06
CA ALA A 198 -25.41 3.34 -11.99
C ALA A 198 -25.53 1.96 -11.31
N VAL A 199 -25.03 1.82 -10.09
CA VAL A 199 -25.01 0.55 -9.34
C VAL A 199 -25.87 0.65 -8.08
N VAL A 200 -25.27 0.64 -6.88
CA VAL A 200 -25.97 0.75 -5.59
C VAL A 200 -25.71 2.10 -4.89
N GLY A 201 -25.11 3.06 -5.60
CA GLY A 201 -24.76 4.36 -5.04
C GLY A 201 -23.51 4.31 -4.15
N THR A 202 -22.68 3.28 -4.25
CA THR A 202 -21.33 3.21 -3.66
C THR A 202 -20.33 3.99 -4.53
N HIS A 203 -19.15 4.28 -4.01
CA HIS A 203 -18.17 5.08 -4.74
C HIS A 203 -17.34 4.26 -5.72
N SER A 204 -16.76 4.96 -6.68
CA SER A 204 -15.75 4.44 -7.60
C SER A 204 -14.82 5.57 -8.05
N VAL A 205 -13.80 5.24 -8.84
CA VAL A 205 -12.89 6.23 -9.43
C VAL A 205 -12.99 6.24 -10.96
N HIS A 206 -12.82 7.44 -11.52
CA HIS A 206 -12.81 7.63 -12.97
C HIS A 206 -11.95 8.85 -13.35
N THR A 207 -11.61 8.98 -14.63
CA THR A 207 -10.89 10.14 -15.15
C THR A 207 -11.79 11.39 -15.11
N THR A 208 -11.18 12.57 -15.07
CA THR A 208 -11.91 13.85 -15.00
C THR A 208 -11.09 15.00 -15.58
N GLY A 209 -11.76 16.09 -15.97
CA GLY A 209 -11.10 17.35 -16.31
C GLY A 209 -10.75 18.21 -15.08
N ASN A 210 -11.32 17.91 -13.92
CA ASN A 210 -11.15 18.70 -12.70
C ASN A 210 -9.81 18.41 -12.02
N GLU A 211 -9.10 19.46 -11.60
CA GLU A 211 -7.86 19.29 -10.84
C GLU A 211 -8.17 18.81 -9.42
N GLY A 212 -7.49 17.75 -9.00
CA GLY A 212 -7.56 17.22 -7.65
C GLY A 212 -6.50 17.76 -6.70
N ARG A 213 -6.34 17.08 -5.57
CA ARG A 213 -5.21 17.28 -4.64
C ARG A 213 -4.22 16.14 -4.80
N TYR A 214 -2.95 16.40 -4.47
CA TYR A 214 -1.93 15.37 -4.30
C TYR A 214 -1.84 14.97 -2.83
N GLN A 215 -1.45 13.73 -2.58
CA GLN A 215 -1.24 13.17 -1.24
C GLN A 215 0.20 12.67 -1.10
N PRO A 216 0.79 12.64 0.10
CA PRO A 216 2.07 11.96 0.29
C PRO A 216 1.96 10.49 -0.14
N ILE A 217 2.93 10.00 -0.93
CA ILE A 217 2.94 8.62 -1.43
C ILE A 217 3.68 7.71 -0.45
N ILE A 218 3.04 6.61 -0.08
CA ILE A 218 3.69 5.47 0.58
C ILE A 218 3.80 4.31 -0.42
N GLY A 219 4.99 4.13 -0.98
CA GLY A 219 5.30 3.00 -1.84
C GLY A 219 5.45 1.72 -1.03
N TRP A 220 4.81 0.66 -1.48
CA TRP A 220 4.76 -0.66 -0.84
C TRP A 220 6.14 -1.26 -0.58
N ASP A 221 7.04 -1.13 -1.55
CA ASP A 221 8.42 -1.64 -1.47
C ASP A 221 9.26 -0.90 -0.42
N PHE A 222 8.85 0.31 -0.05
CA PHE A 222 9.50 1.15 0.95
C PHE A 222 8.79 1.11 2.32
N MET A 223 7.73 0.30 2.48
CA MET A 223 7.11 0.06 3.78
C MET A 223 8.00 -0.81 4.67
N ASN A 224 7.78 -0.75 5.98
CA ASN A 224 8.41 -1.72 6.88
C ASN A 224 7.58 -3.02 6.97
N ASN A 225 8.11 -4.03 7.67
CA ASN A 225 7.46 -5.34 7.79
C ASN A 225 6.13 -5.27 8.55
N ALA A 226 6.00 -4.40 9.56
CA ALA A 226 4.77 -4.25 10.32
C ALA A 226 3.63 -3.75 9.41
N MET A 227 3.89 -2.74 8.59
CA MET A 227 2.92 -2.20 7.63
C MET A 227 2.46 -3.25 6.62
N ARG A 228 3.40 -3.90 5.92
CA ARG A 228 3.07 -4.94 4.91
C ARG A 228 2.33 -6.12 5.54
N SER A 229 2.81 -6.60 6.69
CA SER A 229 2.17 -7.69 7.42
C SER A 229 0.74 -7.34 7.78
N THR A 230 0.48 -6.14 8.32
CA THR A 230 -0.89 -5.72 8.65
C THR A 230 -1.76 -5.59 7.40
N LEU A 231 -1.31 -4.89 6.34
CA LEU A 231 -2.09 -4.72 5.12
C LEU A 231 -2.44 -6.05 4.43
N ASN A 232 -1.58 -7.07 4.55
CA ASN A 232 -1.84 -8.41 4.05
C ASN A 232 -2.86 -9.20 4.88
N ASN A 233 -2.97 -8.93 6.19
CA ASN A 233 -3.74 -9.77 7.11
C ASN A 233 -5.07 -9.16 7.58
N VAL A 234 -5.21 -7.83 7.57
CA VAL A 234 -6.44 -7.15 7.98
C VAL A 234 -7.59 -7.47 7.02
N LYS A 235 -8.77 -7.67 7.61
CA LYS A 235 -10.03 -7.82 6.88
C LYS A 235 -10.72 -6.45 6.84
N TRP A 236 -10.84 -5.89 5.65
CA TRP A 236 -11.40 -4.55 5.40
C TRP A 236 -12.92 -4.58 5.18
N GLY A 237 -13.61 -5.58 5.73
CA GLY A 237 -15.04 -5.78 5.51
C GLY A 237 -15.35 -6.08 4.04
N GLU A 238 -16.15 -5.21 3.42
CA GLU A 238 -16.53 -5.30 2.00
C GLU A 238 -15.46 -4.71 1.06
N ALA A 239 -14.58 -3.85 1.59
CA ALA A 239 -13.46 -3.29 0.85
C ALA A 239 -12.29 -4.29 0.76
N ASN A 240 -11.41 -4.11 -0.23
CA ASN A 240 -10.23 -4.96 -0.43
C ASN A 240 -9.02 -4.10 -0.74
N CYS A 241 -7.94 -4.21 0.06
CA CYS A 241 -6.69 -3.50 -0.21
C CYS A 241 -6.10 -4.01 -1.55
N PRO A 242 -5.99 -3.16 -2.59
CA PRO A 242 -5.73 -3.64 -3.95
C PRO A 242 -4.25 -3.94 -4.21
N ILE A 243 -3.37 -3.39 -3.39
CA ILE A 243 -1.90 -3.52 -3.50
C ILE A 243 -1.30 -4.58 -2.57
N ASN A 244 -2.12 -5.26 -1.76
CA ASN A 244 -1.61 -6.33 -0.90
C ASN A 244 -1.16 -7.55 -1.74
N ASP A 245 -0.41 -8.46 -1.13
CA ASP A 245 0.20 -9.58 -1.88
C ASP A 245 -0.83 -10.52 -2.51
N ALA A 246 -2.00 -10.66 -1.90
CA ALA A 246 -3.07 -11.53 -2.41
C ALA A 246 -3.78 -10.93 -3.64
N ASN A 247 -3.85 -9.60 -3.75
CA ASN A 247 -4.69 -8.93 -4.74
C ASN A 247 -3.90 -8.28 -5.88
N PHE A 248 -2.64 -7.88 -5.64
CA PHE A 248 -1.91 -6.99 -6.53
C PHE A 248 -1.78 -7.53 -7.97
N ASN A 249 -1.30 -8.76 -8.13
CA ASN A 249 -1.08 -9.34 -9.46
C ASN A 249 -2.40 -9.58 -10.21
N ASP A 250 -3.44 -10.03 -9.51
CA ASP A 250 -4.76 -10.25 -10.10
C ASP A 250 -5.38 -8.91 -10.55
N ASN A 251 -5.21 -7.86 -9.76
CA ASN A 251 -5.67 -6.52 -10.12
C ASN A 251 -4.88 -5.94 -11.30
N LEU A 252 -3.57 -6.14 -11.39
CA LEU A 252 -2.79 -5.80 -12.60
C LEU A 252 -3.32 -6.55 -13.83
N GLY A 253 -3.65 -7.84 -13.69
CA GLY A 253 -4.23 -8.62 -14.78
C GLY A 253 -5.59 -8.10 -15.25
N LYS A 254 -6.48 -7.73 -14.32
CA LYS A 254 -7.79 -7.13 -14.64
C LYS A 254 -7.66 -5.74 -15.27
N ALA A 255 -6.62 -4.99 -14.88
CA ALA A 255 -6.34 -3.63 -15.31
C ALA A 255 -5.49 -3.56 -16.60
N ALA A 256 -4.96 -4.67 -17.10
CA ALA A 256 -4.11 -4.66 -18.29
C ALA A 256 -4.84 -4.05 -19.51
N LEU A 257 -4.12 -3.23 -20.28
CA LEU A 257 -4.61 -2.57 -21.51
C LEU A 257 -4.81 -3.55 -22.67
#